data_AF-A0AAN7GW94-F1
#
_entry.id   AF-A0AAN7GW94-F1
#
_cell.length_a   1.000
_cell.length_b   1.000
_cell.length_c   1.000
_cell.angle_alpha   90.00
_cell.angle_beta   90.00
_cell.angle_gamma   90.00
#
_symmetry.space_group_name_H-M   'P 1'
#
loop_
_entity.id
_entity.type
_entity.pdbx_description
1 polymer ?
#
loop_
_entity_poly.entity_id
_entity_poly.type
_entity_poly.pdbx_seq_one_letter_code
_entity_poly.pdbx_strand_id
1 'polypeptide(L)'
;MAPEVYRNEIFDRSADAFSFGLILYEMMEGVQPFHPKPPEEAVRMICLEGLRPPFKIKSKNYNPDLKELIEECWDPRPVVRPTFSEIIVRLDKIVANCSKQGGSWKDTFKLPWK
;
A
#
# COMPACT_ATOMS: atom_id res chain seq x y z
N MET A 1 7.12 5.89 4.90
CA MET A 1 7.03 6.85 6.02
C MET A 1 5.97 7.88 5.70
N ALA A 2 5.15 8.26 6.69
CA ALA A 2 4.12 9.28 6.55
C ALA A 2 4.70 10.71 6.54
N PRO A 3 4.05 11.69 5.86
CA PRO A 3 4.56 13.05 5.76
C PRO A 3 4.72 13.77 7.10
N GLU A 4 3.80 13.56 8.04
CA GLU A 4 3.85 14.16 9.38
C GLU A 4 5.00 13.59 10.23
N VAL A 5 5.32 12.30 10.06
CA VAL A 5 6.50 11.68 10.70
C VAL A 5 7.78 12.29 10.13
N TYR A 6 7.83 12.45 8.80
CA TYR A 6 8.97 13.08 8.12
C TYR A 6 9.22 14.53 8.58
N ARG A 7 8.14 15.29 8.85
CA ARG A 7 8.21 16.66 9.36
C ARG A 7 8.40 16.76 10.87
N ASN A 8 8.54 15.63 11.56
CA ASN A 8 8.65 15.56 13.02
C ASN A 8 7.47 16.28 13.74
N GLU A 9 6.28 16.14 13.18
CA GLU A 9 5.02 16.64 13.75
C GLU A 9 4.43 15.64 14.76
N ILE A 10 3.41 16.05 15.50
CA ILE A 10 2.65 15.10 16.34
C ILE A 10 1.89 14.16 15.41
N PHE A 11 2.09 12.86 15.60
CA PHE A 11 1.42 11.81 14.83
C PHE A 11 0.79 10.77 15.76
N ASP A 12 -0.10 9.96 15.19
CA ASP A 12 -0.74 8.84 15.87
C ASP A 12 -0.63 7.57 15.03
N ARG A 13 -1.47 6.57 15.33
CA ARG A 13 -1.51 5.26 14.65
C ARG A 13 -1.84 5.36 13.16
N SER A 14 -2.37 6.48 12.67
CA SER A 14 -2.63 6.68 11.23
C SER A 14 -1.34 6.80 10.41
N ALA A 15 -0.19 7.08 11.04
CA ALA A 15 1.11 7.04 10.37
C ALA A 15 1.54 5.61 9.98
N ASP A 16 1.13 4.61 10.78
CA ASP A 16 1.34 3.20 10.47
C ASP A 16 0.44 2.76 9.31
N ALA A 17 -0.82 3.23 9.26
CA ALA A 17 -1.71 2.98 8.12
C ALA A 17 -1.13 3.51 6.81
N PHE A 18 -0.50 4.70 6.82
CA PHE A 18 0.21 5.24 5.67
C PHE A 18 1.34 4.33 5.19
N SER A 19 2.20 3.91 6.12
CA SER A 19 3.34 3.04 5.78
C SER A 19 2.86 1.66 5.31
N PHE A 20 1.76 1.16 5.87
CA PHE A 20 1.09 -0.06 5.41
C PHE A 20 0.57 0.06 3.96
N GLY A 21 -0.04 1.19 3.59
CA GLY A 21 -0.44 1.44 2.19
C GLY A 21 0.73 1.37 1.21
N LEU A 22 1.88 1.95 1.57
CA LEU A 22 3.09 1.84 0.74
C LEU A 22 3.62 0.40 0.62
N ILE A 23 3.57 -0.38 1.71
CA ILE A 23 3.94 -1.80 1.69
C ILE A 23 3.02 -2.59 0.76
N LEU A 24 1.70 -2.38 0.85
CA LEU A 24 0.74 -3.03 -0.03
C LEU A 24 1.00 -2.67 -1.50
N TYR A 25 1.28 -1.41 -1.80
CA TYR A 25 1.69 -1.01 -3.15
C TYR A 25 2.95 -1.71 -3.61
N GLU A 26 3.99 -1.80 -2.78
CA GLU A 26 5.23 -2.49 -3.13
C GLU A 26 4.97 -3.98 -3.40
N MET A 27 4.17 -4.64 -2.57
CA MET A 27 3.77 -6.03 -2.78
C MET A 27 3.02 -6.22 -4.10
N MET A 28 2.18 -5.25 -4.47
CA MET A 28 1.42 -5.28 -5.71
C MET A 28 2.30 -5.05 -6.93
N GLU A 29 3.14 -4.01 -6.92
CA GLU A 29 4.02 -3.70 -8.05
C GLU A 29 5.25 -4.61 -8.16
N GLY A 30 5.61 -5.30 -7.08
CA GLY A 30 6.84 -6.07 -6.95
C GLY A 30 8.11 -5.21 -6.94
N VAL A 31 7.98 -3.89 -6.80
CA VAL A 31 9.09 -2.94 -6.78
C VAL A 31 8.81 -1.80 -5.81
N GLN A 32 9.88 -1.22 -5.28
CA GLN A 32 9.84 -0.07 -4.40
C GLN A 32 9.11 1.14 -5.04
N PRO A 33 8.43 1.97 -4.23
CA PRO A 33 7.86 3.25 -4.65
C PRO A 33 8.85 4.08 -5.48
N PHE A 34 8.41 4.55 -6.66
CA PHE A 34 9.21 5.35 -7.59
C PHE A 34 10.49 4.69 -8.14
N HIS A 35 10.66 3.37 -8.07
CA HIS A 35 11.78 2.68 -8.73
C HIS A 35 11.94 3.13 -10.21
N PRO A 36 13.17 3.47 -10.67
CA PRO A 36 14.48 3.19 -10.06
C PRO A 36 15.08 4.31 -9.18
N LYS A 37 14.26 5.26 -8.69
CA LYS A 37 14.76 6.33 -7.83
C LYS A 37 15.34 5.79 -6.53
N PRO A 38 16.40 6.41 -5.97
CA PRO A 38 16.90 6.08 -4.63
C PRO A 38 15.81 6.26 -3.57
N PRO A 39 15.84 5.48 -2.47
CA PRO A 39 14.84 5.58 -1.40
C PRO A 39 14.70 6.98 -0.81
N GLU A 40 15.80 7.73 -0.67
CA GLU A 40 15.81 9.08 -0.12
C GLU A 40 15.06 10.06 -1.04
N GLU A 41 15.21 9.89 -2.36
CA GLU A 41 14.48 10.67 -3.37
C GLU A 41 13.00 10.31 -3.34
N ALA A 42 12.65 9.03 -3.25
CA ALA A 42 11.26 8.58 -3.15
C ALA A 42 10.57 9.12 -1.89
N VAL A 43 11.24 9.10 -0.74
CA VAL A 43 10.71 9.68 0.51
C VAL A 43 10.46 11.18 0.36
N ARG A 44 11.38 11.92 -0.27
CA ARG A 44 11.20 13.35 -0.57
C ARG A 44 10.00 13.58 -1.47
N MET A 45 9.88 12.83 -2.57
CA MET A 45 8.75 12.94 -3.50
C MET A 45 7.40 12.71 -2.79
N ILE A 46 7.34 11.72 -1.90
CA ILE A 46 6.11 11.39 -1.16
C ILE A 46 5.78 12.44 -0.09
N CYS A 47 6.77 12.81 0.73
CA CYS A 47 6.55 13.57 1.96
C CYS A 47 6.62 15.08 1.76
N LEU A 48 7.43 15.57 0.82
CA LEU A 48 7.61 16.98 0.53
C LEU A 48 6.86 17.43 -0.72
N GLU A 49 6.94 16.65 -1.80
CA GLU A 49 6.32 17.00 -3.08
C GLU A 49 4.86 16.52 -3.19
N GLY A 50 4.42 15.66 -2.26
CA GLY A 50 3.05 15.15 -2.22
C GLY A 50 2.73 14.14 -3.34
N LEU A 51 3.74 13.61 -4.03
CA LEU A 51 3.56 12.69 -5.13
C LEU A 51 3.14 11.30 -4.65
N ARG A 52 2.46 10.55 -5.52
CA ARG A 52 2.10 9.15 -5.27
C ARG A 52 2.66 8.23 -6.35
N PRO A 53 3.16 7.04 -5.99
CA PRO A 53 3.69 6.09 -6.97
C PRO A 53 2.60 5.67 -7.97
N PRO A 54 2.90 5.63 -9.28
CA PRO A 54 1.92 5.21 -10.27
C PRO A 54 1.76 3.68 -10.27
N PHE A 55 0.54 3.19 -10.33
CA PHE A 55 0.24 1.77 -10.57
C PHE A 55 0.58 1.42 -12.03
N LYS A 56 1.63 0.61 -12.26
CA LYS A 56 2.18 0.32 -13.60
C LYS A 56 1.76 -1.04 -14.14
N ILE A 57 1.45 -2.02 -13.29
CA ILE A 57 0.88 -3.30 -13.73
C ILE A 57 -0.45 -3.02 -14.46
N LYS A 58 -0.78 -3.80 -15.48
CA LYS A 58 -1.99 -3.56 -16.27
C LYS A 58 -3.23 -3.63 -15.35
N SER A 59 -4.09 -2.63 -15.46
CA SER A 59 -5.32 -2.44 -14.65
C SER A 59 -6.18 -3.71 -14.45
N LYS A 60 -6.19 -4.62 -15.44
CA LYS A 60 -6.92 -5.91 -15.37
C LYS A 60 -6.43 -6.86 -14.28
N ASN A 61 -5.28 -6.59 -13.65
CA ASN A 61 -4.70 -7.43 -12.60
C ASN A 61 -4.93 -6.87 -11.18
N TYR A 62 -5.42 -5.64 -11.02
CA TYR A 62 -5.71 -5.11 -9.69
C TYR A 62 -7.15 -5.40 -9.31
N ASN A 63 -7.35 -5.91 -8.10
CA ASN A 63 -8.65 -5.80 -7.47
C ASN A 63 -8.91 -4.29 -7.19
N PRO A 64 -9.98 -3.70 -7.72
CA PRO A 64 -10.26 -2.27 -7.57
C PRO A 64 -10.43 -1.86 -6.10
N ASP A 65 -11.03 -2.72 -5.27
CA ASP A 65 -11.25 -2.47 -3.84
C ASP A 65 -9.92 -2.43 -3.07
N LEU A 66 -8.93 -3.21 -3.50
CA LEU A 66 -7.58 -3.20 -2.94
C LEU A 66 -6.84 -1.92 -3.34
N LYS A 67 -6.97 -1.50 -4.60
CA LYS A 67 -6.37 -0.24 -5.06
C LYS A 67 -6.92 0.95 -4.27
N GLU A 68 -8.24 1.02 -4.11
CA GLU A 68 -8.89 2.07 -3.32
C GLU A 68 -8.42 2.04 -1.87
N LEU A 69 -8.32 0.86 -1.25
CA LEU A 69 -7.81 0.72 0.11
C LEU A 69 -6.37 1.26 0.25
N ILE A 70 -5.49 0.94 -0.70
CA ILE A 70 -4.12 1.47 -0.73
C ILE A 70 -4.15 3.00 -0.85
N GLU A 71 -5.01 3.52 -1.73
CA GLU A 71 -5.16 4.95 -1.97
C GLU A 71 -5.64 5.73 -0.74
N GLU A 72 -6.55 5.16 0.04
CA GLU A 72 -7.00 5.73 1.32
C GLU A 72 -5.92 5.64 2.41
N CYS A 73 -5.21 4.51 2.51
CA CYS A 73 -4.17 4.29 3.52
C CYS A 73 -3.10 5.40 3.47
N TRP A 74 -2.72 5.85 2.27
CA TRP A 74 -1.67 6.87 2.08
C TRP A 74 -2.22 8.28 1.76
N ASP A 75 -3.46 8.59 2.12
CA ASP A 75 -4.00 9.95 1.98
C ASP A 75 -3.10 10.94 2.76
N PRO A 76 -2.81 12.13 2.21
CA PRO A 76 -2.03 13.14 2.91
C PRO A 76 -2.65 13.54 4.25
N ARG A 77 -3.97 13.44 4.42
CA ARG A 77 -4.69 13.79 5.65
C ARG A 77 -4.80 12.56 6.55
N PRO A 78 -4.18 12.56 7.75
CA PRO A 78 -4.25 11.46 8.71
C PRO A 78 -5.68 10.96 9.01
N VAL A 79 -6.64 11.89 9.12
CA VAL A 79 -8.04 11.62 9.45
C VAL A 79 -8.81 10.84 8.38
N VAL A 80 -8.34 10.84 7.13
CA VAL A 80 -8.98 10.10 6.04
C VAL A 80 -8.52 8.64 6.03
N ARG A 81 -7.37 8.36 6.63
CA ARG A 81 -6.77 7.03 6.60
C ARG A 81 -7.59 6.08 7.47
N PRO A 82 -7.92 4.87 6.99
CA PRO A 82 -8.68 3.91 7.77
C PRO A 82 -7.86 3.42 8.96
N THR A 83 -8.56 3.09 10.04
CA THR A 83 -7.98 2.36 11.17
C THR A 83 -7.64 0.93 10.76
N PHE A 84 -6.71 0.29 11.46
CA PHE A 84 -6.40 -1.12 11.18
C PHE A 84 -7.60 -2.05 11.33
N SER A 85 -8.54 -1.75 12.22
CA SER A 85 -9.79 -2.50 12.34
C SER A 85 -10.62 -2.43 11.05
N GLU A 86 -10.73 -1.25 10.42
CA GLU A 86 -11.42 -1.07 9.15
C GLU A 86 -10.65 -1.71 7.98
N ILE A 87 -9.32 -1.58 7.98
CA ILE A 87 -8.43 -2.24 7.00
C ILE A 87 -8.65 -3.74 7.02
N ILE A 88 -8.63 -4.39 8.18
CA ILE A 88 -8.83 -5.84 8.31
C ILE A 88 -10.19 -6.24 7.73
N VAL A 89 -11.27 -5.55 8.11
CA VAL A 89 -12.61 -5.82 7.59
C VAL A 89 -12.68 -5.66 6.07
N ARG A 90 -12.00 -4.66 5.50
CA ARG A 90 -11.93 -4.48 4.03
C ARG A 90 -11.13 -5.61 3.37
N LEU A 91 -9.99 -5.99 3.93
CA LEU A 91 -9.16 -7.07 3.41
C LEU A 91 -9.89 -8.43 3.45
N ASP A 92 -10.62 -8.73 4.51
CA ASP A 92 -11.42 -9.96 4.62
C ASP A 92 -12.47 -10.05 3.49
N LYS A 93 -13.15 -8.93 3.20
CA LYS A 93 -14.12 -8.83 2.10
C LYS A 93 -13.44 -9.03 0.73
N ILE A 94 -12.29 -8.38 0.53
CA ILE A 94 -11.50 -8.52 -0.71
C ILE A 94 -11.09 -9.97 -0.92
N VAL A 95 -10.56 -10.62 0.12
CA VAL A 95 -10.14 -12.03 0.07
C VAL A 95 -11.33 -12.94 -0.23
N ALA A 96 -12.47 -12.77 0.45
CA ALA A 96 -13.67 -13.56 0.21
C ALA A 96 -14.18 -13.45 -1.24
N ASN A 97 -14.02 -12.28 -1.87
CA ASN A 97 -14.36 -12.07 -3.27
C ASN A 97 -13.33 -12.71 -4.23
N CYS A 98 -12.05 -12.76 -3.85
CA CYS A 98 -10.97 -13.38 -4.63
C CYS A 98 -10.95 -14.92 -4.53
N SER A 99 -11.28 -15.52 -3.38
CA SER A 99 -11.24 -16.98 -3.16
C SER A 99 -12.20 -17.80 -4.02
N LYS A 100 -13.08 -17.14 -4.80
CA LYS A 100 -13.90 -17.78 -5.84
C LYS A 100 -13.10 -18.14 -7.10
N GLN A 101 -11.84 -17.69 -7.21
CA GLN A 101 -10.90 -17.99 -8.29
C GLN A 101 -9.73 -18.81 -7.73
N GLY A 102 -9.95 -20.13 -7.62
CA GLY A 102 -9.00 -21.24 -7.44
C GLY A 102 -7.57 -21.02 -6.89
N GLY A 103 -7.28 -21.71 -5.77
CA GLY A 103 -5.93 -22.07 -5.30
C GLY A 103 -5.46 -21.29 -4.07
N SER A 104 -4.97 -22.00 -3.04
CA SER A 104 -4.30 -21.35 -1.91
C SER A 104 -2.98 -20.76 -2.40
N TRP A 105 -2.68 -19.51 -2.06
CA TRP A 105 -1.40 -18.86 -2.42
C TRP A 105 -0.19 -19.67 -1.93
N LYS A 106 -0.36 -20.47 -0.87
CA LYS A 106 0.67 -21.39 -0.36
C LYS A 106 1.08 -22.47 -1.36
N ASP A 107 0.18 -22.83 -2.27
CA ASP A 107 0.43 -23.87 -3.28
C ASP A 107 1.10 -23.30 -4.53
N THR A 108 0.88 -22.01 -4.81
CA THR A 108 1.39 -21.33 -6.02
C THR A 108 2.67 -20.54 -5.76
N PHE A 109 2.87 -20.03 -4.53
CA PHE A 109 4.02 -19.20 -4.18
C PHE A 109 5.24 -20.06 -3.87
N LYS A 110 6.14 -20.21 -4.85
CA LYS A 110 7.46 -20.80 -4.64
C LYS A 110 8.45 -19.68 -4.39
N LEU A 111 9.07 -19.67 -3.20
CA LEU A 111 10.17 -18.77 -2.91
C LEU A 111 11.32 -19.04 -3.90
N PRO A 112 11.90 -18.00 -4.52
CA PRO A 112 12.93 -18.14 -5.57
C PRO A 112 14.28 -18.65 -5.06
N TRP A 113 14.41 -18.90 -3.75
CA TRP A 113 15.63 -19.37 -3.08
C TRP A 113 15.59 -20.86 -2.71
N LYS A 114 14.72 -21.65 -3.33
CA LYS A 114 14.74 -23.12 -3.29
C LYS A 114 15.24 -23.70 -4.60
#